data_AF-A0AAD8WEB5-F1
#
_entry.id   AF-A0AAD8WEB5-F1
#
_cell.length_a   1.000
_cell.length_b   1.000
_cell.length_c   1.000
_cell.angle_alpha   90.00
_cell.angle_beta   90.00
_cell.angle_gamma   90.00
#
_symmetry.space_group_name_H-M   'P 1'
#
loop_
_entity.id
_entity.type
_entity.pdbx_description
1 polymer ?
#
loop_
_entity_poly.entity_id
_entity_poly.type
_entity_poly.pdbx_seq_one_letter_code
_entity_poly.pdbx_strand_id
1 'polypeptide(L)'
;MASEIKVLEDTTAATGVGVAAMGEADAAEESLKDDVYTGAAYGDLEKLHRLVEREGRAVKEPDGLGYHALQWAALNNRVAAAQYIVEYESGNPILDFFFQVVPNTPPGRVHELLATAWAHDPLTTLKLVCNLCGVRGTGKSDKEGFYAAALWMHAEHPKTLAYNVAAAMLCVCTPTKLSRATALFSLQFAS
;
A
#
# COMPACT_ATOMS: atom_id res chain seq x y z
N MET A 1 13.19 16.27 60.45
CA MET A 1 11.78 16.00 60.11
C MET A 1 11.79 14.93 59.04
N ALA A 2 11.55 13.67 59.42
CA ALA A 2 11.47 12.56 58.49
C ALA A 2 9.99 12.29 58.23
N SER A 3 9.61 12.18 56.95
CA SER A 3 8.27 11.76 56.54
C SER A 3 8.41 10.42 55.82
N GLU A 4 7.72 9.43 56.37
CA GLU A 4 7.67 8.03 55.97
C GLU A 4 7.03 7.85 54.59
N ILE A 5 7.64 7.00 53.75
CA ILE A 5 6.98 6.42 52.57
C ILE A 5 6.61 4.98 52.96
N LYS A 6 5.30 4.71 53.05
CA LYS A 6 4.78 3.36 53.22
C LYS A 6 4.84 2.64 51.87
N VAL A 7 5.78 1.71 51.76
CA VAL A 7 5.76 0.64 50.76
C VAL A 7 4.72 -0.37 51.25
N LEU A 8 3.66 -0.58 50.48
CA LEU A 8 2.77 -1.71 50.65
C LEU A 8 2.97 -2.61 49.44
N GLU A 9 3.89 -3.56 49.58
CA GLU A 9 3.92 -4.78 48.79
C GLU A 9 3.04 -5.81 49.51
N ASP A 10 2.07 -6.38 48.81
CA ASP A 10 1.64 -7.74 49.09
C ASP A 10 1.47 -8.48 47.77
N THR A 11 2.39 -9.41 47.57
CA THR A 11 2.36 -10.45 46.56
C THR A 11 1.35 -11.51 47.01
N THR A 12 0.45 -11.97 46.13
CA THR A 12 0.27 -13.40 45.83
C THR A 12 -0.79 -13.69 44.76
N ALA A 13 -0.37 -14.56 43.84
CA ALA A 13 -1.13 -15.61 43.16
C ALA A 13 -2.14 -15.23 42.04
N ALA A 14 -1.66 -15.52 40.83
CA ALA A 14 -2.39 -15.95 39.64
C ALA A 14 -3.85 -16.40 39.85
N THR A 15 -4.76 -15.74 39.13
CA THR A 15 -5.95 -16.38 38.54
C THR A 15 -6.12 -15.80 37.13
N GLY A 16 -6.25 -16.69 36.15
CA GLY A 16 -6.38 -16.33 34.74
C GLY A 16 -7.67 -15.59 34.45
N VAL A 17 -7.62 -14.68 33.48
CA VAL A 17 -8.81 -14.08 32.88
C VAL A 17 -8.90 -14.54 31.43
N GLY A 18 -9.46 -15.74 31.25
CA GLY A 18 -10.52 -15.94 30.26
C GLY A 18 -11.85 -15.93 31.03
N VAL A 19 -13.02 -15.59 30.50
CA VAL A 19 -13.52 -15.35 29.13
C VAL A 19 -14.84 -14.57 29.26
N ALA A 20 -15.33 -14.03 28.14
CA ALA A 20 -16.73 -14.07 27.66
C ALA A 20 -17.59 -12.82 27.89
N ALA A 21 -18.52 -12.43 27.01
CA ALA A 21 -18.86 -12.77 25.62
C ALA A 21 -20.05 -11.85 25.24
N MET A 22 -20.21 -11.55 23.96
CA MET A 22 -21.52 -11.21 23.36
C MET A 22 -21.33 -11.44 21.86
N GLY A 23 -22.04 -12.30 21.14
CA GLY A 23 -23.25 -13.09 21.36
C GLY A 23 -23.79 -13.31 19.95
N GLU A 24 -23.98 -14.55 19.52
CA GLU A 24 -24.68 -14.86 18.27
C GLU A 24 -26.19 -14.63 18.45
N ALA A 25 -26.72 -13.69 17.68
CA ALA A 25 -28.11 -13.52 17.23
C ALA A 25 -28.02 -12.46 16.13
N ASP A 26 -28.57 -12.54 14.93
CA ASP A 26 -29.44 -13.48 14.25
C ASP A 26 -29.28 -13.13 12.74
N ALA A 27 -29.67 -14.00 11.81
CA ALA A 27 -29.29 -13.99 10.38
C ALA A 27 -29.80 -12.81 9.51
N ALA A 28 -30.07 -11.64 10.10
CA ALA A 28 -30.33 -10.36 9.44
C ALA A 28 -29.25 -9.28 9.74
N GLU A 29 -28.34 -9.56 10.68
CA GLU A 29 -27.19 -8.74 11.12
C GLU A 29 -25.94 -8.97 10.24
N GLU A 30 -26.10 -9.56 9.06
CA GLU A 30 -24.97 -9.97 8.21
C GLU A 30 -24.48 -8.84 7.29
N SER A 31 -25.26 -7.76 7.13
CA SER A 31 -24.83 -6.55 6.39
C SER A 31 -24.16 -5.47 7.26
N LEU A 32 -24.35 -5.51 8.58
CA LEU A 32 -23.70 -4.60 9.55
C LEU A 32 -22.25 -4.98 9.81
N LYS A 33 -21.87 -6.22 9.48
CA LYS A 33 -20.50 -6.72 9.59
C LYS A 33 -19.68 -6.48 8.34
N ASP A 34 -20.18 -5.81 7.31
CA ASP A 34 -19.43 -5.49 6.08
C ASP A 34 -18.78 -4.11 6.16
N ASP A 35 -18.01 -3.88 7.23
CA ASP A 35 -17.31 -2.63 7.49
C ASP A 35 -15.78 -2.81 7.44
N VAL A 36 -15.09 -1.68 7.26
CA VAL A 36 -13.63 -1.63 7.17
C VAL A 36 -12.99 -2.09 8.48
N TYR A 37 -13.65 -1.84 9.61
CA TYR A 37 -13.15 -2.16 10.95
C TYR A 37 -13.09 -3.67 11.19
N THR A 38 -14.12 -4.44 10.84
CA THR A 38 -14.06 -5.90 10.95
C THR A 38 -13.02 -6.49 9.99
N GLY A 39 -12.93 -5.97 8.75
CA GLY A 39 -11.87 -6.36 7.81
C GLY A 39 -10.48 -6.17 8.41
N ALA A 40 -10.24 -5.03 9.07
CA ALA A 40 -8.98 -4.73 9.74
C ALA A 40 -8.69 -5.63 10.96
N ALA A 41 -9.70 -5.86 11.82
CA ALA A 41 -9.55 -6.69 13.01
C ALA A 41 -9.25 -8.17 12.67
N TYR A 42 -9.91 -8.70 11.64
CA TYR A 42 -9.71 -10.09 11.20
C TYR A 42 -8.55 -10.26 10.22
N GLY A 43 -8.07 -9.18 9.60
CA GLY A 43 -6.99 -9.21 8.62
C GLY A 43 -7.46 -9.68 7.22
N ASP A 44 -8.72 -9.44 6.89
CA ASP A 44 -9.31 -9.78 5.59
C ASP A 44 -8.96 -8.69 4.56
N LEU A 45 -7.87 -8.91 3.83
CA LEU A 45 -7.35 -7.97 2.84
C LEU A 45 -8.27 -7.83 1.63
N GLU A 46 -8.91 -8.91 1.18
CA GLU A 46 -9.81 -8.84 0.01
C GLU A 46 -11.02 -7.97 0.32
N LYS A 47 -11.58 -8.11 1.52
CA LYS A 47 -12.65 -7.25 2.00
C LYS A 47 -12.20 -5.80 2.14
N LEU A 48 -11.02 -5.56 2.73
CA LEU A 48 -10.47 -4.21 2.86
C LEU A 48 -10.29 -3.56 1.48
N HIS A 49 -9.66 -4.22 0.52
CA HIS A 49 -9.48 -3.71 -0.83
C HIS A 49 -10.83 -3.38 -1.48
N ARG A 50 -11.82 -4.27 -1.35
CA ARG A 50 -13.16 -4.04 -1.90
C ARG A 50 -13.84 -2.82 -1.28
N LEU A 51 -13.84 -2.70 0.05
CA LEU A 51 -14.53 -1.61 0.75
C LEU A 51 -13.83 -0.26 0.54
N VAL A 52 -12.51 -0.26 0.48
CA VAL A 52 -11.70 0.95 0.43
C VAL A 52 -11.52 1.43 -1.01
N GLU A 53 -11.19 0.55 -1.96
CA GLU A 53 -10.91 0.95 -3.34
C GLU A 53 -12.18 1.04 -4.21
N ARG A 54 -13.12 0.11 -4.03
CA ARG A 54 -14.33 0.05 -4.88
C ARG A 54 -15.48 0.88 -4.30
N GLU A 55 -15.62 0.90 -2.98
CA GLU A 55 -16.72 1.59 -2.30
C GLU A 55 -16.30 2.92 -1.66
N GLY A 56 -14.99 3.24 -1.65
CA GLY A 56 -14.48 4.53 -1.17
C GLY A 56 -14.75 4.80 0.31
N ARG A 57 -14.87 3.75 1.13
CA ARG A 57 -15.13 3.90 2.56
C ARG A 57 -13.95 4.59 3.25
N ALA A 58 -14.22 5.60 4.06
CA ALA A 58 -13.20 6.35 4.79
C ALA A 58 -12.54 5.45 5.85
N VAL A 59 -11.24 5.22 5.69
CA VAL A 59 -10.41 4.43 6.64
C VAL A 59 -9.98 5.27 7.85
N LYS A 60 -9.96 6.61 7.68
CA LYS A 60 -9.50 7.59 8.67
C LYS A 60 -10.54 7.93 9.74
N GLU A 61 -11.81 7.68 9.45
CA GLU A 61 -12.85 7.96 10.43
C GLU A 61 -12.85 6.89 11.53
N PRO A 62 -13.04 7.27 12.80
CA PRO A 62 -13.20 6.30 13.85
C PRO A 62 -14.56 5.61 13.75
N ASP A 63 -14.63 4.40 14.30
CA ASP A 63 -15.89 3.70 14.52
C ASP A 63 -16.75 4.40 15.60
N GLY A 64 -17.93 3.84 15.88
CA GLY A 64 -18.81 4.35 16.94
C GLY A 64 -18.22 4.25 18.36
N LEU A 65 -17.10 3.57 18.55
CA LEU A 65 -16.37 3.42 19.81
C LEU A 65 -15.13 4.34 19.89
N GLY A 66 -14.84 5.10 18.83
CA GLY A 66 -13.68 5.99 18.75
C GLY A 66 -12.38 5.31 18.27
N TYR A 67 -12.45 4.06 17.82
CA TYR A 67 -11.29 3.31 17.32
C TYR A 67 -11.19 3.40 15.79
N HIS A 68 -9.98 3.60 15.30
CA HIS A 68 -9.63 3.61 13.88
C HIS A 68 -9.38 2.17 13.40
N ALA A 69 -9.58 1.93 12.10
CA ALA A 69 -9.30 0.64 11.49
C ALA A 69 -7.85 0.18 11.73
N LEU A 70 -6.88 1.10 11.70
CA LEU A 70 -5.48 0.80 12.01
C LEU A 70 -5.28 0.27 13.43
N GLN A 71 -6.02 0.83 14.41
CA GLN A 71 -5.94 0.40 15.81
C GLN A 71 -6.48 -1.02 15.96
N TRP A 72 -7.59 -1.34 15.28
CA TRP A 72 -8.13 -2.70 15.22
C TRP A 72 -7.12 -3.71 14.64
N ALA A 73 -6.44 -3.36 13.54
CA ALA A 73 -5.41 -4.21 12.95
C ALA A 73 -4.20 -4.40 13.88
N ALA A 74 -3.71 -3.32 14.50
CA ALA A 74 -2.56 -3.33 15.39
C ALA A 74 -2.82 -4.16 16.66
N LEU A 75 -3.98 -3.99 17.29
CA LEU A 75 -4.37 -4.74 18.49
C LEU A 75 -4.50 -6.24 18.23
N ASN A 76 -4.93 -6.63 17.03
CA ASN A 76 -5.10 -8.02 16.63
C ASN A 76 -3.88 -8.62 15.91
N ASN A 77 -2.74 -7.92 15.93
CA ASN A 77 -1.49 -8.33 15.28
C ASN A 77 -1.67 -8.67 13.79
N ARG A 78 -2.54 -7.93 13.09
CA ARG A 78 -2.80 -8.09 11.66
C ARG A 78 -1.85 -7.19 10.86
N VAL A 79 -0.58 -7.58 10.81
CA VAL A 79 0.50 -6.77 10.20
C VAL A 79 0.18 -6.38 8.76
N ALA A 80 -0.30 -7.32 7.93
CA ALA A 80 -0.61 -7.04 6.53
C ALA A 80 -1.77 -6.03 6.37
N ALA A 81 -2.82 -6.15 7.19
CA ALA A 81 -3.93 -5.20 7.19
C ALA A 81 -3.50 -3.83 7.70
N ALA A 82 -2.69 -3.77 8.76
CA ALA A 82 -2.14 -2.52 9.28
C ALA A 82 -1.25 -1.82 8.23
N GLN A 83 -0.41 -2.57 7.53
CA GLN A 83 0.43 -2.05 6.45
C GLN A 83 -0.43 -1.47 5.32
N TYR A 84 -1.44 -2.23 4.85
CA TYR A 84 -2.36 -1.77 3.81
C TYR A 84 -3.05 -0.46 4.21
N ILE A 85 -3.55 -0.38 5.44
CA ILE A 85 -4.23 0.82 5.95
C ILE A 85 -3.29 2.02 5.97
N VAL A 86 -2.07 1.87 6.47
CA VAL A 86 -1.07 2.96 6.50
C VAL A 86 -0.71 3.42 5.09
N GLU A 87 -0.51 2.49 4.17
CA GLU A 87 -0.18 2.80 2.77
C GLU A 87 -1.33 3.58 2.12
N TYR A 88 -2.58 3.14 2.31
CA TYR A 88 -3.75 3.84 1.78
C TYR A 88 -3.96 5.21 2.44
N GLU A 89 -3.83 5.32 3.76
CA GLU A 89 -4.02 6.58 4.49
C GLU A 89 -2.97 7.64 4.15
N SER A 90 -1.77 7.20 3.73
CA SER A 90 -0.70 8.10 3.31
C SER A 90 -1.13 9.00 2.15
N GLY A 91 -2.12 8.58 1.35
CA GLY A 91 -2.63 9.31 0.18
C GLY A 91 -1.53 9.63 -0.83
N ASN A 92 -0.44 8.85 -0.81
CA ASN A 92 0.71 9.08 -1.65
C ASN A 92 0.50 8.38 -3.00
N PRO A 93 0.26 9.12 -4.08
CA PRO A 93 -0.06 8.51 -5.38
C PRO A 93 1.10 7.68 -5.94
N ILE A 94 2.34 7.93 -5.50
CA ILE A 94 3.52 7.14 -5.85
C ILE A 94 3.41 5.73 -5.24
N LEU A 95 2.98 5.64 -3.99
CA LEU A 95 2.79 4.36 -3.31
C LEU A 95 1.60 3.61 -3.90
N ASP A 96 0.50 4.32 -4.20
CA ASP A 96 -0.65 3.73 -4.90
C ASP A 96 -0.23 3.12 -6.24
N PHE A 97 0.54 3.84 -7.06
CA PHE A 97 1.10 3.29 -8.30
C PHE A 97 2.01 2.07 -8.02
N PHE A 98 2.83 2.12 -6.96
CA PHE A 98 3.70 1.02 -6.59
C PHE A 98 2.98 -0.22 -6.07
N PHE A 99 1.82 -0.11 -5.43
CA PHE A 99 1.12 -1.28 -4.88
C PHE A 99 -0.03 -1.76 -5.75
N GLN A 100 -0.76 -0.86 -6.41
CA GLN A 100 -1.98 -1.20 -7.17
C GLN A 100 -1.71 -1.65 -8.61
N VAL A 101 -0.56 -1.28 -9.19
CA VAL A 101 -0.17 -1.81 -10.51
C VAL A 101 0.38 -3.22 -10.34
N VAL A 102 -0.43 -4.22 -10.64
CA VAL A 102 -0.14 -5.65 -10.53
C VAL A 102 -0.41 -6.34 -11.87
N PRO A 103 0.04 -7.59 -12.08
CA PRO A 103 -0.30 -8.32 -13.30
C PRO A 103 -1.82 -8.37 -13.53
N ASN A 104 -2.26 -8.12 -14.76
CA ASN A 104 -3.66 -8.00 -15.19
C ASN A 104 -4.39 -6.70 -14.80
N THR A 105 -3.70 -5.68 -14.26
CA THR A 105 -4.31 -4.35 -14.11
C THR A 105 -4.65 -3.78 -15.49
N PRO A 106 -5.89 -3.30 -15.73
CA PRO A 106 -6.28 -2.76 -17.03
C PRO A 106 -5.49 -1.48 -17.35
N PRO A 107 -5.17 -1.22 -18.64
CA PRO A 107 -4.29 -0.11 -19.03
C PRO A 107 -4.83 1.26 -18.63
N GLY A 108 -6.14 1.46 -18.67
CA GLY A 108 -6.77 2.72 -18.22
C GLY A 108 -6.47 3.01 -16.74
N ARG A 109 -6.51 1.99 -15.87
CA ARG A 109 -6.18 2.15 -14.46
C ARG A 109 -4.70 2.45 -14.24
N VAL A 110 -3.82 1.83 -15.02
CA VAL A 110 -2.38 2.15 -15.01
C VAL A 110 -2.15 3.61 -15.38
N HIS A 111 -2.86 4.13 -16.39
CA HIS A 111 -2.75 5.53 -16.83
C HIS A 111 -3.21 6.52 -15.75
N GLU A 112 -4.34 6.24 -15.09
CA GLU A 112 -4.85 7.07 -13.99
C GLU A 112 -3.83 7.18 -12.84
N LEU A 113 -3.35 6.03 -12.35
CA LEU A 113 -2.38 5.97 -11.26
C LEU A 113 -1.04 6.59 -11.66
N LEU A 114 -0.63 6.41 -12.92
CA LEU A 114 0.59 7.00 -13.43
C LEU A 114 0.49 8.52 -13.48
N ALA A 115 -0.63 9.06 -13.98
CA ALA A 115 -0.85 10.49 -14.08
C ALA A 115 -0.86 11.17 -12.70
N THR A 116 -1.52 10.57 -11.71
CA THR A 116 -1.54 11.11 -10.33
C THR A 116 -0.15 11.03 -9.68
N ALA A 117 0.56 9.92 -9.84
CA ALA A 117 1.93 9.78 -9.32
C ALA A 117 2.89 10.77 -9.98
N TRP A 118 2.78 10.93 -11.31
CA TRP A 118 3.61 11.83 -12.10
C TRP A 118 3.40 13.29 -11.73
N ALA A 119 2.16 13.70 -11.47
CA ALA A 119 1.85 15.05 -10.98
C ALA A 119 2.47 15.33 -9.60
N HIS A 120 2.68 14.30 -8.78
CA HIS A 120 3.27 14.43 -7.45
C HIS A 120 4.82 14.44 -7.47
N ASP A 121 5.44 13.42 -8.09
CA ASP A 121 6.89 13.38 -8.30
C ASP A 121 7.21 12.61 -9.60
N PRO A 122 7.50 13.32 -10.70
CA PRO A 122 7.78 12.70 -11.98
C PRO A 122 9.04 11.82 -11.99
N LEU A 123 10.08 12.17 -11.23
CA LEU A 123 11.35 11.44 -11.24
C LEU A 123 11.22 10.10 -10.51
N THR A 124 10.57 10.09 -9.35
CA THR A 124 10.30 8.84 -8.63
C THR A 124 9.31 7.97 -9.41
N THR A 125 8.30 8.57 -10.01
CA THR A 125 7.34 7.86 -10.86
C THR A 125 8.03 7.20 -12.06
N LEU A 126 8.97 7.89 -12.72
CA LEU A 126 9.75 7.32 -13.81
C LEU A 126 10.57 6.09 -13.36
N LYS A 127 11.18 6.14 -12.17
CA LYS A 127 11.88 4.97 -11.59
C LYS A 127 10.92 3.81 -11.36
N LEU A 128 9.68 4.08 -10.92
CA LEU A 128 8.67 3.05 -10.73
C LEU A 128 8.18 2.45 -12.06
N VAL A 129 8.04 3.25 -13.11
CA VAL A 129 7.75 2.74 -14.47
C VAL A 129 8.85 1.78 -14.91
N CYS A 130 10.13 2.15 -14.74
CA CYS A 130 11.25 1.25 -15.03
C CYS A 130 11.22 -0.02 -14.14
N ASN A 131 10.73 0.09 -12.90
CA ASN A 131 10.58 -1.03 -11.97
C ASN A 131 9.50 -2.04 -12.42
N LEU A 132 8.49 -1.63 -13.21
CA LEU A 132 7.52 -2.58 -13.80
C LEU A 132 8.22 -3.58 -14.71
N CYS A 133 9.18 -3.11 -15.51
CA CYS A 133 9.91 -3.92 -16.47
C CYS A 133 11.11 -4.70 -15.90
N GLY A 134 11.41 -4.54 -14.61
CA GLY A 134 12.55 -5.20 -13.98
C GLY A 134 12.41 -6.72 -14.00
N VAL A 135 13.14 -7.38 -14.90
CA VAL A 135 13.26 -8.84 -14.96
C VAL A 135 14.44 -9.35 -14.13
N ARG A 136 14.23 -10.49 -13.44
CA ARG A 136 15.20 -11.23 -12.58
C ARG A 136 15.40 -10.65 -11.18
N GLY A 137 14.29 -10.36 -10.48
CA GLY A 137 14.30 -10.02 -9.04
C GLY A 137 14.62 -8.56 -8.72
N THR A 138 14.59 -7.68 -9.72
CA THR A 138 14.86 -6.23 -9.56
C THR A 138 13.63 -5.36 -9.81
N GLY A 139 12.45 -5.96 -9.99
CA GLY A 139 11.21 -5.29 -10.29
C GLY A 139 10.03 -6.25 -10.39
N LYS A 140 8.85 -5.73 -10.76
CA LYS A 140 7.59 -6.50 -10.74
C LYS A 140 7.46 -7.51 -11.88
N SER A 141 8.33 -7.43 -12.89
CA SER A 141 8.25 -8.27 -14.11
C SER A 141 6.89 -8.16 -14.82
N ASP A 142 6.21 -7.02 -14.70
CA ASP A 142 4.95 -6.70 -15.35
C ASP A 142 5.20 -5.99 -16.69
N LYS A 143 5.28 -6.78 -17.75
CA LYS A 143 5.52 -6.27 -19.11
C LYS A 143 4.34 -5.47 -19.64
N GLU A 144 3.12 -5.92 -19.36
CA GLU A 144 1.90 -5.28 -19.88
C GLU A 144 1.70 -3.92 -19.22
N GLY A 145 1.84 -3.83 -17.90
CA GLY A 145 1.81 -2.57 -17.17
C GLY A 145 2.90 -1.60 -17.63
N PHE A 146 4.11 -2.10 -17.93
CA PHE A 146 5.17 -1.27 -18.49
C PHE A 146 4.79 -0.69 -19.87
N TYR A 147 4.30 -1.51 -20.80
CA TYR A 147 3.91 -1.01 -22.12
C TYR A 147 2.74 -0.04 -22.04
N ALA A 148 1.77 -0.28 -21.17
CA ALA A 148 0.69 0.67 -20.91
C ALA A 148 1.24 2.03 -20.41
N ALA A 149 2.16 2.02 -19.44
CA ALA A 149 2.81 3.23 -18.94
C ALA A 149 3.64 3.95 -20.02
N ALA A 150 4.39 3.20 -20.82
CA ALA A 150 5.21 3.75 -21.90
C ALA A 150 4.35 4.42 -22.99
N LEU A 151 3.19 3.86 -23.32
CA LEU A 151 2.24 4.46 -24.26
C LEU A 151 1.68 5.78 -23.74
N TRP A 152 1.32 5.84 -22.45
CA TRP A 152 0.88 7.08 -21.82
C TRP A 152 1.99 8.14 -21.82
N MET A 153 3.22 7.76 -21.46
CA MET A 153 4.37 8.66 -21.49
C MET A 153 4.68 9.15 -22.91
N HIS A 154 4.47 8.33 -23.94
CA HIS A 154 4.66 8.75 -25.32
C HIS A 154 3.64 9.82 -25.72
N ALA A 155 2.40 9.73 -25.23
CA ALA A 155 1.35 10.71 -25.50
C ALA A 155 1.59 12.03 -24.76
N GLU A 156 1.92 11.97 -23.46
CA GLU A 156 1.98 13.16 -22.59
C GLU A 156 3.39 13.75 -22.43
N HIS A 157 4.42 12.90 -22.43
CA HIS A 157 5.81 13.29 -22.13
C HIS A 157 6.84 12.68 -23.12
N PRO A 158 6.66 12.88 -24.44
CA PRO A 158 7.46 12.20 -25.47
C PRO A 158 8.96 12.52 -25.39
N LYS A 159 9.32 13.74 -24.97
CA LYS A 159 10.74 14.13 -24.78
C LYS A 159 11.38 13.33 -23.66
N THR A 160 10.73 13.28 -22.49
CA THR A 160 11.21 12.50 -21.34
C THR A 160 11.33 11.03 -21.69
N LEU A 161 10.35 10.48 -22.42
CA LEU A 161 10.47 9.11 -22.91
C LEU A 161 11.69 8.97 -23.85
N ALA A 162 11.85 9.85 -24.84
CA ALA A 162 12.96 9.84 -25.80
C ALA A 162 14.35 9.87 -25.13
N TYR A 163 14.55 10.75 -24.14
CA TYR A 163 15.80 10.82 -23.38
C TYR A 163 16.11 9.55 -22.60
N ASN A 164 15.08 8.83 -22.18
CA ASN A 164 15.20 7.64 -21.33
C ASN A 164 15.00 6.31 -22.07
N VAL A 165 14.84 6.32 -23.41
CA VAL A 165 14.66 5.10 -24.22
C VAL A 165 15.80 4.10 -24.00
N ALA A 166 17.04 4.58 -23.90
CA ALA A 166 18.19 3.73 -23.63
C ALA A 166 18.05 3.04 -22.26
N ALA A 167 17.69 3.78 -21.20
CA ALA A 167 17.49 3.23 -19.86
C ALA A 167 16.31 2.24 -19.80
N ALA A 168 15.21 2.55 -20.49
CA ALA A 168 14.05 1.69 -20.63
C ALA A 168 14.40 0.37 -21.35
N MET A 169 15.14 0.44 -22.45
CA MET A 169 15.55 -0.73 -23.24
C MET A 169 16.62 -1.58 -22.52
N LEU A 170 17.51 -0.94 -21.76
CA LEU A 170 18.43 -1.61 -20.84
C LEU A 170 17.70 -2.40 -19.74
N CYS A 171 16.57 -1.89 -19.23
CA CYS A 171 15.76 -2.59 -18.23
C CYS A 171 15.09 -3.86 -18.79
N VAL A 172 14.84 -3.91 -20.10
CA VAL A 172 14.23 -5.07 -20.78
C VAL A 172 15.27 -6.12 -21.19
N CYS A 173 16.47 -5.72 -21.64
CA CYS A 173 17.33 -6.61 -22.44
C CYS A 173 18.70 -7.01 -21.83
N THR A 174 19.23 -6.37 -20.78
CA THR A 174 20.62 -6.64 -20.34
C THR A 174 20.76 -7.58 -19.13
N PRO A 175 21.72 -8.54 -19.15
CA PRO A 175 21.89 -9.52 -18.07
C PRO A 175 22.77 -9.05 -16.89
N THR A 176 23.38 -7.86 -16.93
CA THR A 176 24.40 -7.45 -15.95
C THR A 176 23.88 -6.39 -14.96
N LYS A 177 23.96 -6.69 -13.65
CA LYS A 177 23.53 -5.80 -12.55
C LYS A 177 24.26 -4.44 -12.52
N LEU A 178 25.52 -4.39 -12.96
CA LEU A 178 26.40 -3.23 -12.84
C LEU A 178 26.06 -2.08 -13.80
N SER A 179 25.62 -2.39 -15.03
CA SER A 179 25.25 -1.37 -16.03
C SER A 179 23.87 -0.72 -15.78
N ARG A 180 23.06 -1.32 -14.88
CA ARG A 180 21.65 -0.95 -14.62
C ARG A 180 21.49 0.02 -13.45
N ALA A 181 22.31 -0.09 -12.41
CA ALA A 181 22.36 0.91 -11.33
C ALA A 181 22.79 2.30 -11.85
N THR A 182 23.71 2.34 -12.83
CA THR A 182 24.10 3.57 -13.54
C THR A 182 22.97 4.12 -14.42
N ALA A 183 22.15 3.26 -15.03
CA ALA A 183 21.01 3.69 -15.85
C ALA A 183 19.88 4.33 -15.03
N LEU A 184 19.60 3.83 -13.82
CA LEU A 184 18.63 4.43 -12.90
C LEU A 184 19.12 5.76 -12.29
N PHE A 185 20.44 5.92 -12.14
CA PHE A 185 21.06 7.18 -11.70
C PHE A 185 21.13 8.27 -12.77
N SER A 186 20.94 7.90 -14.05
CA SER A 186 20.99 8.82 -15.20
C SER A 186 19.63 9.16 -15.77
N LEU A 187 18.53 8.82 -15.08
CA LEU A 187 17.19 9.21 -15.53
C LEU A 187 17.07 10.74 -15.52
N GLN A 188 16.89 11.33 -16.69
CA GLN A 188 16.78 12.77 -16.86
C GLN A 188 15.34 13.16 -17.12
N PHE A 189 14.85 14.13 -16.35
CA PHE A 189 13.57 14.78 -16.62
C PHE A 189 13.78 15.90 -17.62
N ALA A 190 13.15 15.81 -18.79
CA ALA A 190 13.16 16.90 -19.76
C ALA A 190 11.90 17.76 -19.53
N SER A 191 12.10 19.06 -19.29
CA SER A 191 11.01 20.04 -19.15
C SER A 191 10.30 20.32 -20.47
#